data_AF-A0A511NGX9-F1
#
_entry.id   AF-A0A511NGX9-F1
#
_cell.length_a   1.000
_cell.length_b   1.000
_cell.length_c   1.000
_cell.angle_alpha   90.00
_cell.angle_beta   90.00
_cell.angle_gamma   90.00
#
_symmetry.space_group_name_H-M   'P 1'
#
loop_
_entity.id
_entity.type
_entity.pdbx_description
1 polymer ?
#
loop_
_entity_poly.entity_id
_entity_poly.type
_entity_poly.pdbx_seq_one_letter_code
_entity_poly.pdbx_strand_id
1 'polypeptide(L)'
;MSDELKKYVDKHRELFDNKEPSDELWNKIRTTIPSPQPATIPIRKKWNVKYWGIAASTIILIGTAVYFTQNNPAISTKPIVVNNSKKSSRQEKKEEKKEVIATEGKVAKKQDVILVKNEEKVITTTPHQIQENNTSKIDHQDREIIQLLEDQNSTSNRINAIAKLGEAGTLSEQEIYILKERALHDENTIVRLNAIEVLTSKLSESSVEQEMTSLFLEQDNPMVQMELIGIISHLNKQPNQELISKLHEIILNPKTQPFVKDEAYAVLLKKRNQTIKTE
;
A
#
# COMPACT_ATOMS: atom_id res chain seq x y z
N MET A 1 26.50 17.53 -8.73
CA MET A 1 26.84 16.49 -9.73
C MET A 1 27.80 17.08 -10.74
N SER A 2 28.67 16.30 -11.38
CA SER A 2 29.47 16.80 -12.51
C SER A 2 28.56 17.10 -13.71
N ASP A 3 28.86 18.16 -14.45
CA ASP A 3 28.08 18.57 -15.63
C ASP A 3 28.04 17.48 -16.72
N GLU A 4 29.07 16.64 -16.79
CA GLU A 4 29.14 15.53 -17.75
C GLU A 4 28.09 14.46 -17.47
N LEU A 5 27.92 14.08 -16.20
CA LEU A 5 26.92 13.07 -15.81
C LEU A 5 25.51 13.59 -16.07
N LYS A 6 25.25 14.86 -15.73
CA LYS A 6 23.95 15.49 -15.98
C LYS A 6 23.60 15.45 -17.48
N LYS A 7 24.51 15.91 -18.34
CA LYS A 7 24.33 15.87 -19.80
C LYS A 7 24.10 14.47 -20.34
N TYR A 8 24.82 13.47 -19.80
CA TYR A 8 24.64 12.08 -20.20
C TYR A 8 23.24 11.57 -19.84
N VAL A 9 22.80 11.77 -18.60
CA VAL A 9 21.47 11.37 -18.12
C VAL A 9 20.38 12.06 -18.93
N ASP A 10 20.51 13.38 -19.16
CA ASP A 10 19.54 14.16 -19.94
C ASP A 10 19.42 13.64 -21.38
N LYS A 11 20.55 13.28 -22.02
CA LYS A 11 20.57 12.75 -23.39
C LYS A 11 19.99 11.34 -23.51
N HIS A 12 20.10 10.54 -22.46
CA HIS A 12 19.71 9.13 -22.44
C HIS A 12 18.44 8.86 -21.64
N ARG A 13 17.68 9.90 -21.32
CA ARG A 13 16.54 9.86 -20.40
C ARG A 13 15.45 8.86 -20.79
N GLU A 14 15.11 8.81 -22.07
CA GLU A 14 14.16 7.86 -22.65
C GLU A 14 14.52 6.40 -22.33
N LEU A 15 15.83 6.09 -22.20
CA LEU A 15 16.29 4.74 -21.87
C LEU A 15 15.95 4.34 -20.43
N PHE A 16 15.75 5.31 -19.53
CA PHE A 16 15.36 5.08 -18.13
C PHE A 16 13.85 4.91 -17.96
N ASP A 17 13.05 5.42 -18.90
CA ASP A 17 11.60 5.27 -18.89
C ASP A 17 11.11 3.97 -19.54
N ASN A 18 11.97 3.29 -20.30
CA ASN A 18 11.68 1.96 -20.84
C ASN A 18 11.46 0.95 -19.71
N LYS A 19 10.24 0.39 -19.64
CA LYS A 19 9.88 -0.63 -18.64
C LYS A 19 10.59 -1.97 -18.87
N GLU A 20 11.29 -2.14 -19.99
CA GLU A 20 12.04 -3.34 -20.35
C GLU A 20 13.52 -3.02 -20.67
N PRO A 21 14.48 -3.80 -20.14
CA PRO A 21 15.89 -3.64 -20.49
C PRO A 21 16.18 -4.16 -21.91
N SER A 22 17.24 -3.63 -22.53
CA SER A 22 17.61 -4.00 -23.90
C SER A 22 18.06 -5.46 -24.03
N ASP A 23 17.84 -6.04 -25.21
CA ASP A 23 18.26 -7.42 -25.53
C ASP A 23 19.77 -7.64 -25.37
N GLU A 24 20.57 -6.60 -25.66
CA GLU A 24 22.02 -6.64 -25.47
C GLU A 24 22.40 -6.80 -23.99
N LEU A 25 21.69 -6.09 -23.10
CA LEU A 25 21.89 -6.18 -21.66
C LEU A 25 21.49 -7.58 -21.15
N TRP A 26 20.40 -8.15 -21.65
CA TRP A 26 20.02 -9.54 -21.35
C TRP A 26 21.08 -10.54 -21.79
N ASN A 27 21.64 -10.38 -22.99
CA ASN A 27 22.71 -11.24 -23.49
C ASN A 27 23.95 -11.16 -22.59
N LYS A 28 24.32 -9.95 -22.16
CA LYS A 28 25.44 -9.74 -21.21
C LYS A 28 25.17 -10.40 -19.85
N ILE A 29 23.95 -10.29 -19.32
CA ILE A 29 23.58 -10.97 -18.08
C ILE A 29 23.70 -12.50 -18.24
N ARG A 30 23.17 -13.06 -19.34
CA ARG A 30 23.22 -14.50 -19.62
C ARG A 30 24.65 -15.04 -19.69
N THR A 31 25.58 -14.27 -20.26
CA THR A 31 26.99 -14.69 -20.35
C THR A 31 27.76 -14.51 -19.04
N THR A 32 27.28 -13.66 -18.12
CA THR A 32 27.95 -13.36 -16.85
C THR A 32 27.44 -14.21 -15.68
N ILE A 33 26.24 -14.80 -15.76
CA ILE A 33 25.71 -15.69 -14.72
C ILE A 33 26.47 -17.03 -14.77
N PRO A 34 27.20 -17.42 -13.71
CA PRO A 34 27.79 -18.74 -13.61
C PRO A 34 26.69 -19.81 -13.68
N SER A 35 26.87 -20.81 -14.53
CA SER A 35 25.92 -21.93 -14.61
C SER A 35 25.78 -22.57 -13.23
N PRO A 36 24.56 -22.75 -12.69
CA PRO A 36 24.36 -23.28 -11.36
C PRO A 36 24.95 -24.69 -11.28
N GLN A 37 26.05 -24.85 -10.54
CA GLN A 37 26.54 -26.17 -10.21
C GLN A 37 25.53 -26.85 -9.29
N PRO A 38 25.20 -28.14 -9.51
CA PRO A 38 24.24 -28.83 -8.66
C PRO A 38 24.78 -28.87 -7.23
N ALA A 39 24.19 -28.08 -6.35
CA ALA A 39 24.48 -28.12 -4.93
C ALA A 39 24.06 -29.49 -4.40
N THR A 40 25.03 -30.34 -4.07
CA THR A 40 24.80 -31.61 -3.37
C THR A 40 24.42 -31.30 -1.92
N ILE A 41 23.15 -31.00 -1.68
CA ILE A 41 22.64 -30.83 -0.31
C ILE A 41 22.70 -32.21 0.37
N PRO A 42 23.52 -32.41 1.43
CA PRO A 42 23.52 -33.68 2.15
C PRO A 42 22.17 -33.83 2.84
N ILE A 43 21.40 -34.84 2.44
CA ILE A 43 20.10 -35.18 3.03
C ILE A 43 20.32 -35.50 4.51
N ARG A 44 19.98 -34.56 5.41
CA ARG A 44 20.01 -34.83 6.86
C ARG A 44 18.87 -35.80 7.19
N LYS A 45 19.26 -37.01 7.61
CA LYS A 45 18.38 -38.10 8.04
C LYS A 45 17.54 -37.67 9.24
N LYS A 46 16.24 -37.52 9.06
CA LYS A 46 15.29 -37.20 10.13
C LYS A 46 15.15 -38.42 11.06
N TRP A 47 15.38 -38.22 12.36
CA TRP A 47 15.18 -39.24 13.38
C TRP A 47 13.67 -39.43 13.64
N ASN A 48 13.18 -40.66 13.52
CA ASN A 48 11.78 -41.01 13.74
C ASN A 48 11.46 -41.10 15.24
N VAL A 49 10.83 -40.07 15.81
CA VAL A 49 10.51 -39.94 17.24
C VAL A 49 9.30 -40.79 17.70
N LYS A 50 8.89 -41.81 16.94
CA LYS A 50 7.64 -42.56 17.18
C LYS A 50 7.66 -43.43 18.45
N TYR A 51 8.83 -43.72 19.01
CA TYR A 51 8.97 -44.64 20.14
C TYR A 51 8.91 -43.96 21.52
N TRP A 52 9.04 -42.64 21.59
CA TRP A 52 9.04 -41.92 22.89
C TRP A 52 7.64 -41.68 23.46
N GLY A 53 6.61 -41.58 22.62
CA GLY A 53 5.22 -41.45 23.08
C GLY A 53 4.66 -42.70 23.76
N ILE A 54 5.17 -43.89 23.39
CA ILE A 54 4.71 -45.17 23.95
C ILE A 54 5.21 -45.33 25.40
N ALA A 55 6.47 -44.95 25.67
CA ALA A 55 7.05 -45.05 27.00
C ALA A 55 6.38 -44.12 28.04
N ALA A 56 5.95 -42.92 27.63
CA ALA A 56 5.26 -42.01 28.54
C ALA A 56 3.86 -42.53 28.94
N SER A 57 3.14 -43.16 28.00
CA SER A 57 1.81 -43.71 28.25
C SER A 57 1.83 -44.90 29.22
N THR A 58 2.85 -45.77 29.12
CA THR A 58 2.96 -46.94 30.01
C THR A 58 3.25 -46.55 31.46
N ILE A 59 4.06 -45.51 31.70
CA ILE A 59 4.36 -45.03 33.05
C ILE A 59 3.10 -44.48 33.74
N ILE A 60 2.24 -43.76 33.01
CA ILE A 60 0.98 -43.22 33.55
C ILE A 60 0.00 -44.35 33.91
N LEU A 61 -0.13 -45.38 33.06
CA LEU A 61 -1.00 -46.53 33.34
C LEU A 61 -0.53 -47.34 34.55
N ILE A 62 0.77 -47.56 34.71
CA ILE A 62 1.31 -48.27 35.87
C ILE A 62 1.15 -47.43 37.14
N GLY A 63 1.44 -46.13 37.08
CA GLY A 63 1.28 -45.23 38.22
C GLY A 63 -0.17 -45.14 38.71
N THR A 64 -1.13 -45.05 37.80
CA THR A 64 -2.56 -45.02 38.16
C THR A 64 -3.04 -46.35 38.74
N ALA A 65 -2.58 -47.49 38.21
CA ALA A 65 -2.91 -48.81 38.74
C ALA A 65 -2.36 -49.04 40.17
N VAL A 66 -1.12 -48.60 40.43
CA VAL A 66 -0.51 -48.69 41.77
C VAL A 66 -1.23 -47.75 42.75
N TYR A 67 -1.54 -46.52 42.33
CA TYR A 67 -2.28 -45.57 43.15
C TYR A 67 -3.65 -46.12 43.56
N PHE A 68 -4.39 -46.74 42.62
CA PHE A 68 -5.72 -47.27 42.90
C PHE A 68 -5.70 -48.52 43.80
N THR A 69 -4.66 -49.35 43.70
CA THR A 69 -4.52 -50.55 44.54
C THR A 69 -4.05 -50.24 45.97
N GLN A 70 -3.30 -49.15 46.18
CA GLN A 70 -2.97 -48.68 47.53
C GLN A 70 -4.11 -47.93 48.22
N ASN A 71 -4.92 -47.16 47.47
CA ASN A 71 -5.98 -46.33 48.08
C ASN A 71 -7.34 -47.04 48.24
N ASN A 72 -7.57 -48.23 47.66
CA ASN A 72 -8.86 -48.92 47.75
C ASN A 72 -8.69 -50.45 47.97
N PRO A 73 -8.70 -50.97 49.21
CA PRO A 73 -8.69 -52.41 49.46
C PRO A 73 -10.11 -52.99 49.37
N ALA A 74 -10.72 -52.99 48.19
CA ALA A 74 -11.91 -53.78 47.90
C ALA A 74 -12.20 -53.84 46.39
N ILE A 75 -11.70 -54.88 45.70
CA ILE A 75 -12.22 -55.25 44.39
C ILE A 75 -12.61 -56.73 44.44
N SER A 76 -13.88 -56.98 44.80
CA SER A 76 -14.52 -58.27 44.51
C SER A 76 -14.68 -58.40 42.99
N THR A 77 -13.96 -59.37 42.42
CA THR A 77 -14.17 -59.83 41.05
C THR A 77 -15.58 -60.42 40.91
N LYS A 78 -16.44 -59.77 40.12
CA LYS A 78 -17.61 -60.45 39.53
C LYS A 78 -17.26 -60.87 38.10
N PRO A 79 -17.56 -62.12 37.70
CA PRO A 79 -17.22 -62.61 36.38
C PRO A 79 -18.06 -61.93 35.28
N ILE A 80 -17.38 -61.70 34.16
CA ILE A 80 -17.91 -61.15 32.92
C ILE A 80 -18.86 -62.18 32.29
N VAL A 81 -20.14 -61.84 32.16
CA VAL A 81 -21.07 -62.57 31.30
C VAL A 81 -20.94 -62.01 29.88
N VAL A 82 -20.42 -62.85 29.00
CA VAL A 82 -20.36 -62.61 27.55
C VAL A 82 -21.78 -62.74 26.99
N ASN A 83 -22.33 -61.67 26.40
CA ASN A 83 -23.41 -61.80 25.44
C ASN A 83 -22.95 -61.27 24.08
N ASN A 84 -22.88 -62.20 23.13
CA ASN A 84 -22.52 -61.95 21.74
C ASN A 84 -23.78 -61.59 20.96
N SER A 85 -23.84 -60.38 20.40
CA SER A 85 -24.55 -60.17 19.13
C SER A 85 -23.73 -59.25 18.23
N LYS A 86 -23.22 -59.87 17.17
CA LYS A 86 -22.32 -59.36 16.14
C LYS A 86 -22.90 -58.16 15.35
N LYS A 87 -21.97 -57.27 14.97
CA LYS A 87 -21.73 -56.64 13.64
C LYS A 87 -22.89 -55.83 13.02
N SER A 88 -22.68 -54.69 12.37
CA SER A 88 -21.48 -54.08 11.79
C SER A 88 -21.78 -52.60 11.54
N SER A 89 -20.73 -51.78 11.70
CA SER A 89 -20.34 -50.58 10.90
C SER A 89 -21.35 -50.03 9.87
N ARG A 90 -21.49 -48.72 9.62
CA ARG A 90 -20.46 -47.67 9.52
C ARG A 90 -21.16 -46.32 9.23
N GLN A 91 -20.56 -45.24 9.75
CA GLN A 91 -20.47 -43.83 9.31
C GLN A 91 -21.15 -43.45 7.97
N GLU A 92 -21.61 -42.24 7.69
CA GLU A 92 -21.26 -40.91 8.18
C GLU A 92 -22.28 -39.88 7.67
N LYS A 93 -22.26 -38.71 8.31
CA LYS A 93 -23.04 -37.51 8.00
C LYS A 93 -22.21 -36.55 7.14
N LYS A 94 -22.74 -36.14 5.99
CA LYS A 94 -22.51 -34.91 5.18
C LYS A 94 -23.23 -35.16 3.84
N GLU A 95 -23.83 -34.23 3.11
CA GLU A 95 -23.67 -32.79 3.01
C GLU A 95 -24.91 -32.24 2.26
N GLU A 96 -25.12 -30.96 2.46
CA GLU A 96 -26.18 -30.11 1.93
C GLU A 96 -25.92 -29.74 0.46
N LYS A 97 -26.95 -29.79 -0.40
CA LYS A 97 -26.96 -29.04 -1.67
C LYS A 97 -28.39 -28.57 -2.01
N LYS A 98 -28.46 -27.27 -2.34
CA LYS A 98 -29.59 -26.43 -2.77
C LYS A 98 -30.48 -27.04 -3.85
N GLU A 99 -31.79 -26.77 -3.77
CA GLU A 99 -32.65 -26.39 -4.91
C GLU A 99 -33.94 -25.71 -4.41
N VAL A 100 -34.14 -24.40 -4.65
CA VAL A 100 -34.99 -23.76 -5.69
C VAL A 100 -36.49 -23.74 -5.38
N ILE A 101 -36.98 -22.53 -5.03
CA ILE A 101 -38.28 -21.94 -5.41
C ILE A 101 -37.94 -20.44 -5.49
N ALA A 102 -38.13 -19.68 -6.58
CA ALA A 102 -39.43 -19.38 -7.15
C ALA A 102 -39.29 -18.66 -8.51
N THR A 103 -40.13 -19.13 -9.44
CA THR A 103 -41.00 -18.36 -10.35
C THR A 103 -40.48 -17.16 -11.12
N GLU A 104 -40.50 -17.38 -12.43
CA GLU A 104 -40.61 -16.43 -13.52
C GLU A 104 -41.74 -15.40 -13.34
N GLY A 105 -41.45 -14.17 -13.79
CA GLY A 105 -42.41 -13.11 -14.03
C GLY A 105 -41.81 -12.09 -14.99
N LYS A 106 -41.99 -12.31 -16.30
CA LYS A 106 -41.72 -11.35 -17.39
C LYS A 106 -42.56 -10.10 -17.20
N VAL A 107 -42.00 -8.90 -17.43
CA VAL A 107 -42.55 -7.84 -18.32
C VAL A 107 -41.43 -6.84 -18.68
N ALA A 108 -41.39 -6.47 -19.96
CA ALA A 108 -40.46 -5.56 -20.62
C ALA A 108 -40.81 -4.06 -20.47
N LYS A 109 -39.79 -3.19 -20.54
CA LYS A 109 -39.86 -1.79 -21.06
C LYS A 109 -38.43 -1.26 -21.31
N LYS A 110 -38.02 -1.18 -22.57
CA LYS A 110 -37.79 0.04 -23.40
C LYS A 110 -36.79 1.06 -22.80
N GLN A 111 -35.61 1.07 -23.41
CA GLN A 111 -34.60 2.14 -23.35
C GLN A 111 -34.94 3.19 -24.42
N ASP A 112 -35.01 4.46 -24.04
CA ASP A 112 -34.95 5.59 -24.95
C ASP A 112 -33.67 6.39 -24.66
N VAL A 113 -32.90 6.55 -25.73
CA VAL A 113 -31.71 7.39 -25.86
C VAL A 113 -32.19 8.82 -26.09
N ILE A 114 -31.75 9.77 -25.25
CA ILE A 114 -31.92 11.20 -25.53
C ILE A 114 -30.55 11.81 -25.78
N LEU A 115 -30.35 12.12 -27.05
CA LEU A 115 -29.36 13.01 -27.62
C LEU A 115 -29.76 14.46 -27.28
N VAL A 116 -28.91 15.22 -26.58
CA VAL A 116 -29.11 16.68 -26.42
C VAL A 116 -27.96 17.42 -27.10
N LYS A 117 -28.33 18.05 -28.22
CA LYS A 117 -27.65 19.12 -28.92
C LYS A 117 -28.10 20.45 -28.31
N ASN A 118 -27.20 21.38 -28.03
CA ASN A 118 -27.42 22.83 -27.89
C ASN A 118 -26.05 23.50 -28.06
N GLU A 119 -25.76 24.04 -29.24
CA GLU A 119 -26.07 25.40 -29.71
C GLU A 119 -25.05 26.46 -29.25
N GLU A 120 -24.31 26.91 -30.25
CA GLU A 120 -23.35 28.01 -30.24
C GLU A 120 -23.94 29.29 -29.66
N LYS A 121 -23.19 29.95 -28.78
CA LYS A 121 -23.35 31.37 -28.52
C LYS A 121 -22.08 32.10 -28.91
N VAL A 122 -22.13 32.63 -30.13
CA VAL A 122 -21.24 33.64 -30.69
C VAL A 122 -21.27 34.87 -29.78
N ILE A 123 -20.11 35.25 -29.21
CA ILE A 123 -19.88 36.60 -28.69
C ILE A 123 -18.76 37.20 -29.52
N THR A 124 -19.16 38.10 -30.40
CA THR A 124 -18.29 39.04 -31.08
C THR A 124 -17.84 40.10 -30.07
N THR A 125 -16.53 40.17 -29.79
CA THR A 125 -15.89 41.40 -29.31
C THR A 125 -14.62 41.66 -30.08
N THR A 126 -14.62 42.84 -30.69
CA THR A 126 -13.64 43.56 -31.50
C THR A 126 -12.19 43.48 -30.99
N PRO A 127 -11.18 43.49 -31.89
CA PRO A 127 -9.76 43.34 -31.53
C PRO A 127 -9.24 44.55 -30.77
N HIS A 128 -8.79 44.33 -29.53
CA HIS A 128 -7.95 45.28 -28.81
C HIS A 128 -6.50 44.84 -28.99
N GLN A 129 -5.73 45.65 -29.73
CA GLN A 129 -4.28 45.53 -29.82
C GLN A 129 -3.69 45.68 -28.42
N ILE A 130 -3.15 44.59 -27.87
CA ILE A 130 -2.32 44.65 -26.66
C ILE A 130 -0.88 44.52 -27.10
N GLN A 131 -0.12 45.51 -26.67
CA GLN A 131 1.30 45.70 -26.87
C GLN A 131 2.08 44.47 -26.41
N GLU A 132 2.97 44.04 -27.29
CA GLU A 132 3.68 42.76 -27.30
C GLU A 132 5.00 42.88 -26.54
N ASN A 133 4.97 43.05 -25.22
CA ASN A 133 6.20 43.28 -24.47
C ASN A 133 6.23 42.48 -23.16
N ASN A 134 6.91 41.32 -23.21
CA ASN A 134 7.45 40.49 -22.11
C ASN A 134 6.58 39.40 -21.42
N THR A 135 5.30 39.24 -21.73
CA THR A 135 4.45 38.17 -21.13
C THR A 135 4.61 36.79 -21.78
N SER A 136 5.06 36.71 -23.03
CA SER A 136 5.06 35.45 -23.79
C SER A 136 6.08 34.43 -23.26
N LYS A 137 7.24 34.86 -22.78
CA LYS A 137 8.32 33.94 -22.39
C LYS A 137 8.04 33.19 -21.08
N ILE A 138 7.32 33.83 -20.14
CA ILE A 138 6.92 33.22 -18.86
C ILE A 138 5.82 32.19 -19.13
N ASP A 139 4.80 32.56 -19.91
CA ASP A 139 3.70 31.66 -20.29
C ASP A 139 4.19 30.42 -21.07
N HIS A 140 5.20 30.56 -21.93
CA HIS A 140 5.77 29.41 -22.64
C HIS A 140 6.50 28.42 -21.72
N GLN A 141 7.24 28.92 -20.73
CA GLN A 141 8.00 28.05 -19.81
C GLN A 141 7.04 27.29 -18.89
N ASP A 142 6.00 27.96 -18.39
CA ASP A 142 4.99 27.34 -17.52
C ASP A 142 4.22 26.25 -18.28
N ARG A 143 3.87 26.50 -19.55
CA ARG A 143 3.24 25.49 -20.42
C ARG A 143 4.13 24.28 -20.67
N GLU A 144 5.43 24.47 -20.90
CA GLU A 144 6.37 23.36 -21.08
C GLU A 144 6.46 22.49 -19.81
N ILE A 145 6.55 23.13 -18.64
CA ILE A 145 6.60 22.42 -17.35
C ILE A 145 5.31 21.61 -17.13
N ILE A 146 4.14 22.21 -17.39
CA ILE A 146 2.86 21.53 -17.27
C ILE A 146 2.76 20.33 -18.22
N GLN A 147 3.18 20.47 -19.47
CA GLN A 147 3.21 19.35 -20.42
C GLN A 147 4.07 18.19 -19.93
N LEU A 148 5.24 18.49 -19.34
CA LEU A 148 6.11 17.47 -18.77
C LEU A 148 5.52 16.82 -17.51
N LEU A 149 4.76 17.55 -16.68
CA LEU A 149 4.04 17.01 -15.52
C LEU A 149 2.86 16.10 -15.89
N GLU A 150 2.27 16.31 -17.05
CA GLU A 150 1.12 15.56 -17.54
C GLU A 150 1.51 14.34 -18.39
N ASP A 151 2.78 14.21 -18.76
CA ASP A 151 3.28 13.05 -19.52
C ASP A 151 3.10 11.75 -18.73
N GLN A 152 2.09 10.97 -19.11
CA GLN A 152 1.77 9.69 -18.46
C GLN A 152 2.79 8.59 -18.78
N ASN A 153 3.57 8.73 -19.86
CA ASN A 153 4.46 7.68 -20.34
C ASN A 153 5.86 7.80 -19.75
N SER A 154 6.30 9.00 -19.38
CA SER A 154 7.64 9.24 -18.84
C SER A 154 7.59 9.69 -17.38
N THR A 155 8.01 8.78 -16.49
CA THR A 155 8.24 9.12 -15.08
C THR A 155 9.32 10.19 -14.98
N SER A 156 10.37 10.06 -15.80
CA SER A 156 11.47 11.00 -15.80
C SER A 156 10.95 12.41 -16.12
N ASN A 157 10.10 12.58 -17.15
CA ASN A 157 9.44 13.85 -17.55
C ASN A 157 8.81 14.54 -16.37
N ARG A 158 7.96 13.83 -15.64
CA ARG A 158 7.28 14.36 -14.46
C ARG A 158 8.25 14.75 -13.35
N ILE A 159 9.25 13.92 -13.03
CA ILE A 159 10.25 14.23 -11.98
C ILE A 159 11.04 15.51 -12.32
N ASN A 160 11.51 15.67 -13.56
CA ASN A 160 12.26 16.87 -13.95
C ASN A 160 11.39 18.12 -13.91
N ALA A 161 10.11 18.00 -14.29
CA ALA A 161 9.20 19.13 -14.20
C ALA A 161 8.97 19.54 -12.75
N ILE A 162 8.81 18.57 -11.83
CA ILE A 162 8.77 18.84 -10.39
C ILE A 162 10.08 19.49 -9.92
N ALA A 163 11.24 19.01 -10.37
CA ALA A 163 12.53 19.61 -10.01
C ALA A 163 12.63 21.06 -10.49
N LYS A 164 12.20 21.37 -11.72
CA LYS A 164 12.14 22.74 -12.25
C LYS A 164 11.23 23.63 -11.38
N LEU A 165 10.09 23.13 -10.92
CA LEU A 165 9.21 23.83 -9.97
C LEU A 165 9.87 24.04 -8.59
N GLY A 166 10.65 23.06 -8.13
CA GLY A 166 11.47 23.18 -6.91
C GLY A 166 12.56 24.26 -7.01
N GLU A 167 13.08 24.53 -8.20
CA GLU A 167 14.06 25.59 -8.46
C GLU A 167 13.42 26.96 -8.72
N ALA A 168 12.14 27.01 -9.09
CA ALA A 168 11.40 28.24 -9.34
C ALA A 168 11.24 29.10 -8.07
N GLY A 169 10.94 30.39 -8.21
CA GLY A 169 10.78 31.31 -7.09
C GLY A 169 9.58 30.97 -6.20
N THR A 170 8.39 31.33 -6.66
CA THR A 170 7.10 31.04 -6.01
C THR A 170 6.26 30.17 -6.93
N LEU A 171 5.47 29.26 -6.37
CA LEU A 171 4.50 28.48 -7.15
C LEU A 171 3.21 29.28 -7.33
N SER A 172 2.67 29.25 -8.54
CA SER A 172 1.31 29.67 -8.85
C SER A 172 0.27 28.69 -8.28
N GLU A 173 -0.99 29.14 -8.19
CA GLU A 173 -2.09 28.28 -7.73
C GLU A 173 -2.27 27.04 -8.62
N GLN A 174 -2.06 27.18 -9.94
CA GLN A 174 -2.15 26.07 -10.88
C GLN A 174 -1.04 25.05 -10.67
N GLU A 175 0.20 25.50 -10.44
CA GLU A 175 1.33 24.60 -10.17
C GLU A 175 1.13 23.86 -8.84
N ILE A 176 0.64 24.54 -7.81
CA ILE A 176 0.28 23.92 -6.53
C ILE A 176 -0.78 22.84 -6.74
N TYR A 177 -1.85 23.15 -7.49
CA TYR A 177 -2.91 22.19 -7.80
C TYR A 177 -2.35 20.95 -8.52
N ILE A 178 -1.54 21.14 -9.57
CA ILE A 178 -0.97 20.01 -10.33
C ILE A 178 -0.04 19.16 -9.44
N LEU A 179 0.79 19.80 -8.61
CA LEU A 179 1.64 19.08 -7.68
C LEU A 179 0.83 18.26 -6.67
N LYS A 180 -0.30 18.77 -6.17
CA LYS A 180 -1.21 18.01 -5.30
C LYS A 180 -1.79 16.80 -6.03
N GLU A 181 -2.25 16.97 -7.27
CA GLU A 181 -2.75 15.87 -8.09
C GLU A 181 -1.67 14.79 -8.32
N ARG A 182 -0.42 15.20 -8.56
CA ARG A 182 0.71 14.26 -8.67
C ARG A 182 1.01 13.58 -7.34
N ALA A 183 1.04 14.32 -6.23
CA ALA A 183 1.24 13.76 -4.90
C ALA A 183 0.19 12.71 -4.55
N LEU A 184 -1.06 12.92 -4.97
CA LEU A 184 -2.16 12.02 -4.65
C LEU A 184 -2.22 10.79 -5.57
N HIS A 185 -2.06 11.00 -6.87
CA HIS A 185 -2.56 10.05 -7.87
C HIS A 185 -1.51 9.53 -8.86
N ASP A 186 -0.27 10.03 -8.85
CA ASP A 186 0.73 9.55 -9.81
C ASP A 186 0.96 8.04 -9.68
N GLU A 187 1.14 7.30 -10.77
CA GLU A 187 1.44 5.86 -10.71
C GLU A 187 2.76 5.61 -9.94
N ASN A 188 3.73 6.52 -10.09
CA ASN A 188 5.05 6.35 -9.54
C ASN A 188 5.17 6.99 -8.14
N THR A 189 5.51 6.16 -7.15
CA THR A 189 5.69 6.62 -5.76
C THR A 189 6.78 7.69 -5.61
N ILE A 190 7.85 7.64 -6.41
CA ILE A 190 8.92 8.64 -6.39
C ILE A 190 8.39 9.99 -6.86
N VAL A 191 7.55 10.02 -7.90
CA VAL A 191 6.90 11.26 -8.36
C VAL A 191 6.03 11.86 -7.25
N ARG A 192 5.25 11.02 -6.56
CA ARG A 192 4.43 11.47 -5.42
C ARG A 192 5.27 12.13 -4.32
N LEU A 193 6.36 11.47 -3.92
CA LEU A 193 7.26 11.96 -2.87
C LEU A 193 7.96 13.26 -3.27
N ASN A 194 8.45 13.37 -4.51
CA ASN A 194 9.07 14.60 -5.00
C ASN A 194 8.07 15.77 -5.04
N ALA A 195 6.81 15.51 -5.42
CA ALA A 195 5.77 16.54 -5.40
C ALA A 195 5.50 17.04 -3.97
N ILE A 196 5.44 16.14 -3.00
CA ILE A 196 5.29 16.47 -1.57
C ILE A 196 6.47 17.30 -1.06
N GLU A 197 7.70 16.95 -1.44
CA GLU A 197 8.90 17.69 -1.06
C GLU A 197 8.88 19.13 -1.59
N VAL A 198 8.50 19.31 -2.87
CA VAL A 198 8.37 20.65 -3.46
C VAL A 198 7.26 21.45 -2.79
N LEU A 199 6.08 20.84 -2.54
CA LEU A 199 5.00 21.52 -1.82
C LEU A 199 5.43 21.94 -0.41
N THR A 200 6.12 21.05 0.32
CA THR A 200 6.59 21.31 1.69
C THR A 200 7.62 22.44 1.75
N SER A 201 8.50 22.53 0.74
CA SER A 201 9.55 23.55 0.71
C SER A 201 9.08 24.91 0.17
N LYS A 202 8.02 24.95 -0.64
CA LYS A 202 7.56 26.17 -1.33
C LYS A 202 6.37 26.85 -0.65
N LEU A 203 5.58 26.12 0.13
CA LEU A 203 4.43 26.69 0.82
C LEU A 203 4.82 27.33 2.16
N SER A 204 3.97 28.25 2.63
CA SER A 204 4.11 28.83 3.97
C SER A 204 3.86 27.79 5.06
N GLU A 205 4.41 27.94 6.26
CA GLU A 205 4.25 26.98 7.37
C GLU A 205 2.78 26.60 7.64
N SER A 206 1.88 27.60 7.67
CA SER A 206 0.44 27.36 7.84
C SER A 206 -0.19 26.61 6.68
N SER A 207 0.24 26.90 5.45
CA SER A 207 -0.25 26.22 4.25
C SER A 207 0.26 24.77 4.21
N VAL A 208 1.52 24.53 4.56
CA VAL A 208 2.10 23.18 4.58
C VAL A 208 1.33 22.29 5.55
N GLU A 209 1.04 22.75 6.78
CA GLU A 209 0.30 21.94 7.76
C GLU A 209 -1.06 21.48 7.21
N GLN A 210 -1.83 22.41 6.65
CA GLN A 210 -3.14 22.11 6.08
C GLN A 210 -3.03 21.16 4.88
N GLU A 211 -2.13 21.46 3.94
CA GLU A 211 -2.00 20.69 2.71
C GLU A 211 -1.45 19.28 2.96
N MET A 212 -0.42 19.12 3.80
CA MET A 212 0.11 17.80 4.15
C MET A 212 -0.90 16.95 4.90
N THR A 213 -1.70 17.57 5.78
CA THR A 213 -2.80 16.88 6.45
C THR A 213 -3.86 16.43 5.45
N SER A 214 -4.28 17.30 4.51
CA SER A 214 -5.23 16.93 3.46
C SER A 214 -4.72 15.76 2.60
N LEU A 215 -3.48 15.84 2.14
CA LEU A 215 -2.84 14.77 1.36
C LEU A 215 -2.83 13.46 2.15
N PHE A 216 -2.50 13.50 3.43
CA PHE A 216 -2.43 12.31 4.28
C PHE A 216 -3.78 11.60 4.44
N LEU A 217 -4.87 12.36 4.55
CA LEU A 217 -6.21 11.79 4.71
C LEU A 217 -6.65 10.97 3.50
N GLU A 218 -6.17 11.35 2.31
CA GLU A 218 -6.51 10.74 1.03
C GLU A 218 -5.49 9.70 0.55
N GLN A 219 -4.30 9.63 1.15
CA GLN A 219 -3.25 8.71 0.73
C GLN A 219 -3.42 7.28 1.23
N ASP A 220 -3.17 6.32 0.34
CA ASP A 220 -3.19 4.88 0.59
C ASP A 220 -1.81 4.22 0.41
N ASN A 221 -0.88 4.87 -0.29
CA ASN A 221 0.47 4.35 -0.52
C ASN A 221 1.28 4.37 0.79
N PRO A 222 1.77 3.22 1.28
CA PRO A 222 2.47 3.14 2.57
C PRO A 222 3.73 4.01 2.67
N MET A 223 4.48 4.18 1.58
CA MET A 223 5.69 5.02 1.57
C MET A 223 5.33 6.50 1.63
N VAL A 224 4.28 6.90 0.90
CA VAL A 224 3.80 8.29 0.94
C VAL A 224 3.16 8.63 2.28
N GLN A 225 2.39 7.70 2.85
CA GLN A 225 1.85 7.84 4.20
C GLN A 225 2.96 8.04 5.24
N MET A 226 4.04 7.27 5.15
CA MET A 226 5.20 7.40 6.04
C MET A 226 5.78 8.81 6.00
N GLU A 227 6.06 9.31 4.79
CA GLU A 227 6.61 10.65 4.58
C GLU A 227 5.70 11.73 5.15
N LEU A 228 4.40 11.67 4.84
CA LEU A 228 3.41 12.65 5.31
C LEU A 228 3.27 12.63 6.83
N ILE A 229 3.24 11.45 7.47
CA ILE A 229 3.20 11.36 8.95
C ILE A 229 4.44 12.03 9.55
N GLY A 230 5.63 11.75 8.97
CA GLY A 230 6.89 12.34 9.40
C GLY A 230 6.86 13.87 9.33
N ILE A 231 6.49 14.41 8.17
CA ILE A 231 6.36 15.87 7.93
C ILE A 231 5.37 16.48 8.92
N ILE A 232 4.16 15.93 9.01
CA ILE A 232 3.10 16.43 9.90
C ILE A 232 3.58 16.40 11.35
N SER A 233 4.30 15.36 11.80
CA SER A 233 4.79 15.28 13.18
C SER A 233 5.78 16.37 13.59
N HIS A 234 6.50 16.93 12.60
CA HIS A 234 7.45 18.00 12.77
C HIS A 234 6.77 19.38 12.75
N LEU A 235 5.73 19.55 11.94
CA LEU A 235 4.98 20.79 11.82
C LEU A 235 4.01 21.02 13.00
N ASN A 236 3.36 19.94 13.47
CA ASN A 236 2.19 20.11 14.32
C ASN A 236 2.52 20.51 15.76
N LYS A 237 2.01 21.68 16.17
CA LYS A 237 1.98 22.11 17.57
C LYS A 237 0.88 21.39 18.36
N GLN A 238 -0.18 20.90 17.72
CA GLN A 238 -1.16 19.94 18.25
C GLN A 238 -1.93 19.30 17.08
N PRO A 239 -1.89 17.96 16.89
CA PRO A 239 -2.65 17.32 15.82
C PRO A 239 -4.16 17.49 16.03
N ASN A 240 -4.87 17.86 14.96
CA ASN A 240 -6.32 17.99 14.97
C ASN A 240 -7.04 16.62 15.11
N GLN A 241 -8.35 16.65 15.39
CA GLN A 241 -9.11 15.44 15.67
C GLN A 241 -9.24 14.50 14.46
N GLU A 242 -9.26 15.04 13.25
CA GLU A 242 -9.37 14.28 12.01
C GLU A 242 -8.10 13.47 11.74
N LEU A 243 -6.93 14.11 11.83
CA LEU A 243 -5.62 13.47 11.75
C LEU A 243 -5.49 12.33 12.78
N ILE A 244 -5.92 12.57 14.02
CA ILE A 244 -5.88 11.55 15.08
C ILE A 244 -6.80 10.36 14.75
N SER A 245 -7.98 10.63 14.23
CA SER A 245 -8.92 9.59 13.83
C SER A 245 -8.33 8.73 12.72
N LYS A 246 -7.67 9.36 11.73
CA LYS A 246 -6.97 8.66 10.66
C LYS A 246 -5.80 7.83 11.16
N LEU A 247 -4.98 8.36 12.07
CA LEU A 247 -3.86 7.63 12.68
C LEU A 247 -4.35 6.39 13.46
N HIS A 248 -5.45 6.50 14.21
CA HIS A 248 -6.07 5.34 14.86
C HIS A 248 -6.58 4.31 13.83
N GLU A 249 -7.21 4.74 12.73
CA GLU A 249 -7.63 3.84 11.65
C GLU A 249 -6.46 3.04 11.09
N ILE A 250 -5.34 3.71 10.79
CA ILE A 250 -4.11 3.11 10.27
C ILE A 250 -3.56 2.04 11.22
N ILE A 251 -3.53 2.34 12.51
CA ILE A 251 -3.04 1.43 13.55
C ILE A 251 -3.91 0.17 13.66
N LEU A 252 -5.24 0.36 13.69
CA LEU A 252 -6.21 -0.71 13.89
C LEU A 252 -6.41 -1.56 12.63
N ASN A 253 -6.14 -1.02 11.44
CA ASN A 253 -6.31 -1.73 10.18
C ASN A 253 -5.26 -2.86 10.04
N PRO A 254 -5.68 -4.14 9.92
CA PRO A 254 -4.76 -5.27 9.83
C PRO A 254 -3.97 -5.33 8.51
N LYS A 255 -4.38 -4.58 7.48
CA LYS A 255 -3.71 -4.53 6.17
C LYS A 255 -2.63 -3.44 6.07
N THR A 256 -2.62 -2.49 7.00
CA THR A 256 -1.59 -1.45 7.04
C THR A 256 -0.21 -2.08 7.28
N GLN A 257 0.79 -1.59 6.55
CA GLN A 257 2.17 -2.04 6.72
C GLN A 257 2.70 -1.73 8.12
N PRO A 258 3.47 -2.64 8.76
CA PRO A 258 3.95 -2.46 10.13
C PRO A 258 4.68 -1.14 10.36
N PHE A 259 5.58 -0.76 9.45
CA PHE A 259 6.35 0.49 9.58
C PHE A 259 5.44 1.73 9.64
N VAL A 260 4.36 1.78 8.86
CA VAL A 260 3.39 2.89 8.89
C VAL A 260 2.65 2.93 10.23
N LYS A 261 2.34 1.77 10.81
CA LYS A 261 1.73 1.71 12.16
C LYS A 261 2.67 2.25 13.21
N ASP A 262 3.94 1.87 13.15
CA ASP A 262 4.94 2.27 14.14
C ASP A 262 5.10 3.81 14.14
N GLU A 263 5.16 4.42 12.97
CA GLU A 263 5.22 5.88 12.85
C GLU A 263 3.92 6.55 13.35
N ALA A 264 2.75 6.01 12.98
CA ALA A 264 1.49 6.53 13.49
C ALA A 264 1.38 6.44 15.02
N TYR A 265 1.86 5.34 15.61
CA TYR A 265 1.96 5.17 17.06
C TYR A 265 2.90 6.21 17.70
N ALA A 266 4.05 6.46 17.09
CA ALA A 266 5.02 7.45 17.58
C ALA A 266 4.39 8.84 17.69
N VAL A 267 3.64 9.26 16.66
CA VAL A 267 2.94 10.55 16.65
C VAL A 267 1.87 10.63 17.75
N LEU A 268 1.03 9.60 17.90
CA LEU A 268 0.00 9.59 18.94
C LEU A 268 0.59 9.57 20.36
N LEU A 269 1.70 8.85 20.57
CA LEU A 269 2.39 8.81 21.86
C LEU A 269 2.98 10.17 22.22
N LYS A 270 3.61 10.85 21.25
CA LYS A 270 4.14 12.22 21.42
C LYS A 270 3.04 13.18 21.89
N LYS A 271 1.84 13.10 21.30
CA LYS A 271 0.68 13.90 21.72
C LYS A 271 0.30 13.65 23.17
N ARG A 272 0.12 12.37 23.58
CA ARG A 272 -0.28 12.01 24.96
C ARG A 272 0.69 12.61 25.98
N ASN A 273 1.98 12.55 25.69
CA ASN A 273 3.02 13.09 26.58
C ASN A 273 3.00 14.63 26.66
N GLN A 274 2.50 15.33 25.65
CA GLN A 274 2.31 16.78 25.69
C GLN A 274 1.10 17.16 26.55
N THR A 275 -0.03 16.43 26.42
CA THR A 275 -1.24 16.69 27.22
C THR A 275 -0.99 16.52 28.73
N ILE A 276 -0.21 15.50 29.12
CA ILE A 276 0.14 15.25 30.53
C ILE A 276 1.00 16.38 31.13
N LYS A 277 1.77 17.13 30.33
CA LYS A 277 2.61 18.23 30.82
C LYS A 277 1.86 19.55 31.02
N THR A 278 0.63 19.66 30.52
CA THR A 278 -0.19 20.87 30.58
C THR A 278 -1.26 20.84 31.66
N GLU A 279 -1.38 19.73 32.39
CA GLU A 279 -2.23 19.55 33.59
C GLU A 279 -1.38 19.60 34.87
#